data_AF-A0A3D5DQK3-F1
#
_entry.id   AF-A0A3D5DQK3-F1
#
_cell.length_a   1.000
_cell.length_b   1.000
_cell.length_c   1.000
_cell.angle_alpha   90.00
_cell.angle_beta   90.00
_cell.angle_gamma   90.00
#
_symmetry.space_group_name_H-M   'P 1'
#
loop_
_entity.id
_entity.type
_entity.pdbx_description
1 polymer ?
#
loop_
_entity_poly.entity_id
_entity_poly.type
_entity_poly.pdbx_seq_one_letter_code
_entity_poly.pdbx_strand_id
1 'polypeptide(L)'
;MATIGQTIDYIVAAPTWDERVARVRQIPQRHGTDEHATIHADVARLLYVPHLAPDYAYVPTSGFYELPHFQAAYDKLVAATDGFRDVTVDRLAASIRAEPTVLLPLRTMTGLLKKEFAWTSKLVAEPLGMKPLSESKVDSMERSGSPTSAAQARVAAETVDQIMQGGLFGDPPGRFKSKQDKPDTVAGWLSVRGYAANGVPYAVFLHQRHYGGPFRQVLDAASELRGNMIENAVEALFTEHGIQFIRTGSHNQAEITARFEVTVRPTPDFVVYDSSDNLRAMLECKLTNDGGTARDKALRFERLRDESVRLGGVPLIAVLGGLGWTRVNDTLGPVIRDCDGRVFSVGNLPDMLTVSPFPTLLSKS
;
A
#
# COMPACT_ATOMS: atom_id res chain seq x y z
N MET A 1 -32.38 24.03 25.69
CA MET A 1 -31.55 23.20 24.78
C MET A 1 -30.30 22.81 25.53
N ALA A 2 -29.75 21.61 25.27
CA ALA A 2 -28.45 21.24 25.82
C ALA A 2 -27.37 22.11 25.18
N THR A 3 -26.29 22.42 25.91
CA THR A 3 -25.12 23.07 25.29
C THR A 3 -24.34 22.06 24.44
N ILE A 4 -23.54 22.54 23.50
CA ILE A 4 -22.63 21.69 22.69
C ILE A 4 -21.80 20.77 23.61
N GLY A 5 -21.18 21.34 24.65
CA GLY A 5 -20.38 20.58 25.63
C GLY A 5 -21.17 19.48 26.35
N GLN A 6 -22.39 19.77 26.82
CA GLN A 6 -23.24 18.77 27.47
C GLN A 6 -23.59 17.59 26.55
N THR A 7 -23.82 17.85 25.26
CA THR A 7 -24.11 16.79 24.29
C THR A 7 -22.86 15.99 23.94
N ILE A 8 -21.68 16.61 23.85
CA ILE A 8 -20.41 15.91 23.68
C ILE A 8 -20.14 14.99 24.88
N ASP A 9 -20.22 15.51 26.11
CA ASP A 9 -20.02 14.73 27.34
C ASP A 9 -21.03 13.57 27.43
N TYR A 10 -22.28 13.84 27.04
CA TYR A 10 -23.31 12.81 26.94
C TYR A 10 -22.92 11.73 25.91
N ILE A 11 -22.40 12.05 24.74
CA ILE A 11 -21.99 11.02 23.77
C ILE A 11 -20.76 10.25 24.26
N VAL A 12 -19.77 10.96 24.84
CA VAL A 12 -18.51 10.38 25.34
C VAL A 12 -18.76 9.40 26.49
N ALA A 13 -19.70 9.73 27.39
CA ALA A 13 -20.05 8.89 28.52
C ALA A 13 -20.92 7.66 28.15
N ALA A 14 -21.05 7.31 26.87
CA ALA A 14 -21.82 6.14 26.45
C ALA A 14 -21.10 4.84 26.87
N PRO A 15 -21.71 3.97 27.68
CA PRO A 15 -21.10 2.73 28.15
C PRO A 15 -21.00 1.65 27.08
N THR A 16 -21.78 1.75 25.99
CA THR A 16 -21.77 0.79 24.87
C THR A 16 -21.76 1.53 23.54
N TRP A 17 -21.35 0.83 22.48
CA TRP A 17 -21.39 1.38 21.12
C TRP A 17 -22.81 1.64 20.63
N ASP A 18 -23.76 0.75 20.88
CA ASP A 18 -25.15 0.97 20.50
C ASP A 18 -25.75 2.19 21.21
N GLU A 19 -25.42 2.38 22.49
CA GLU A 19 -25.83 3.60 23.19
C GLU A 19 -25.14 4.84 22.60
N ARG A 20 -23.85 4.78 22.28
CA ARG A 20 -23.14 5.89 21.61
C ARG A 20 -23.82 6.27 20.31
N VAL A 21 -24.14 5.29 19.46
CA VAL A 21 -24.89 5.49 18.21
C VAL A 21 -26.22 6.17 18.49
N ALA A 22 -26.98 5.68 19.46
CA ALA A 22 -28.26 6.27 19.82
C ALA A 22 -28.12 7.74 20.28
N ARG A 23 -27.06 8.04 21.05
CA ARG A 23 -26.75 9.42 21.50
C ARG A 23 -26.31 10.32 20.34
N VAL A 24 -25.51 9.82 19.39
CA VAL A 24 -25.11 10.56 18.16
C VAL A 24 -26.34 10.89 17.30
N ARG A 25 -27.25 9.94 17.12
CA ARG A 25 -28.50 10.13 16.36
C ARG A 25 -29.41 11.22 16.92
N GLN A 26 -29.24 11.59 18.19
CA GLN A 26 -30.03 12.64 18.86
C GLN A 26 -29.52 14.07 18.59
N ILE A 27 -28.36 14.24 17.94
CA ILE A 27 -27.78 15.57 17.68
C ILE A 27 -28.77 16.48 16.94
N PRO A 28 -29.45 16.05 15.85
CA PRO A 28 -30.40 16.91 15.13
C PRO A 28 -31.61 17.35 15.95
N GLN A 29 -32.03 16.57 16.96
CA GLN A 29 -33.15 16.90 17.83
C GLN A 29 -32.73 17.82 19.00
N ARG A 30 -31.44 17.85 19.34
CA ARG A 30 -30.90 18.61 20.49
C ARG A 30 -30.31 19.96 20.10
N HIS A 31 -29.93 20.12 18.82
CA HIS A 31 -29.12 21.24 18.32
C HIS A 31 -29.57 21.74 16.94
N GLY A 32 -29.36 23.02 16.67
CA GLY A 32 -29.54 23.60 15.34
C GLY A 32 -28.45 23.13 14.37
N THR A 33 -28.75 23.13 13.06
CA THR A 33 -27.86 22.63 12.00
C THR A 33 -26.45 23.22 12.03
N ASP A 34 -26.33 24.51 12.38
CA ASP A 34 -25.05 25.22 12.43
C ASP A 34 -24.10 24.69 13.53
N GLU A 35 -24.63 23.98 14.54
CA GLU A 35 -23.85 23.41 15.63
C GLU A 35 -23.40 21.97 15.35
N HIS A 36 -24.03 21.27 14.39
CA HIS A 36 -23.81 19.84 14.16
C HIS A 36 -22.36 19.54 13.79
N ALA A 37 -21.77 20.34 12.88
CA ALA A 37 -20.41 20.10 12.42
C ALA A 37 -19.39 20.14 13.58
N THR A 38 -19.53 21.11 14.47
CA THR A 38 -18.69 21.26 15.67
C THR A 38 -18.84 20.06 16.60
N ILE A 39 -20.07 19.63 16.89
CA ILE A 39 -20.32 18.48 17.77
C ILE A 39 -19.67 17.21 17.21
N HIS A 40 -19.87 16.92 15.92
CA HIS A 40 -19.27 15.73 15.30
C HIS A 40 -17.74 15.79 15.27
N ALA A 41 -17.15 16.97 15.03
CA ALA A 41 -15.71 17.16 15.03
C ALA A 41 -15.09 16.98 16.42
N ASP A 42 -15.76 17.45 17.47
CA ASP A 42 -15.29 17.29 18.85
C ASP A 42 -15.44 15.84 19.32
N VAL A 43 -16.55 15.19 18.99
CA VAL A 43 -16.76 13.76 19.19
C VAL A 43 -15.68 12.95 18.46
N ALA A 44 -15.36 13.30 17.21
CA ALA A 44 -14.26 12.69 16.44
C ALA A 44 -12.93 12.75 17.19
N ARG A 45 -12.59 13.95 17.68
CA ARG A 45 -11.32 14.24 18.34
C ARG A 45 -11.16 13.43 19.63
N LEU A 46 -12.24 13.30 20.41
CA LEU A 46 -12.20 12.65 21.70
C LEU A 46 -12.28 11.12 21.62
N LEU A 47 -13.13 10.58 20.73
CA LEU A 47 -13.46 9.16 20.73
C LEU A 47 -12.81 8.34 19.61
N TYR A 48 -12.38 8.96 18.51
CA TYR A 48 -11.97 8.21 17.32
C TYR A 48 -10.51 8.48 16.92
N VAL A 49 -10.05 9.73 17.02
CA VAL A 49 -8.64 10.09 16.76
C VAL A 49 -7.65 9.27 17.59
N PRO A 50 -7.89 8.96 18.89
CA PRO A 50 -6.97 8.14 19.68
C PRO A 50 -6.74 6.73 19.14
N HIS A 51 -7.65 6.21 18.30
CA HIS A 51 -7.53 4.89 17.69
C HIS A 51 -6.87 4.91 16.31
N LEU A 52 -6.55 6.08 15.76
CA LEU A 52 -5.84 6.18 14.48
C LEU A 52 -4.34 5.92 14.68
N ALA A 53 -3.77 5.11 13.79
CA ALA A 53 -2.37 4.73 13.84
C ALA A 53 -1.59 5.28 12.63
N PRO A 54 -0.30 5.64 12.81
CA PRO A 54 0.60 5.98 11.72
C PRO A 54 1.04 4.72 10.97
N ASP A 55 0.22 4.24 10.03
CA ASP A 55 0.54 3.08 9.21
C ASP A 55 1.81 3.28 8.35
N TYR A 56 2.22 4.52 8.11
CA TYR A 56 3.50 4.85 7.49
C TYR A 56 4.72 4.39 8.30
N ALA A 57 4.56 4.05 9.58
CA ALA A 57 5.61 3.46 10.39
C ALA A 57 5.94 2.01 9.98
N TYR A 58 5.09 1.38 9.17
CA TYR A 58 5.20 -0.01 8.78
C TYR A 58 5.38 -0.18 7.27
N VAL A 59 6.10 -1.24 6.90
CA VAL A 59 6.39 -1.63 5.52
C VAL A 59 6.02 -3.10 5.36
N PRO A 60 5.29 -3.48 4.31
CA PRO A 60 4.99 -4.89 4.06
C PRO A 60 6.26 -5.71 3.89
N THR A 61 6.27 -6.93 4.44
CA THR A 61 7.40 -7.85 4.31
C THR A 61 7.32 -8.61 3.00
N SER A 62 8.48 -8.86 2.38
CA SER A 62 8.58 -9.66 1.16
C SER A 62 9.98 -10.22 1.05
N GLY A 63 10.11 -11.55 1.12
CA GLY A 63 11.43 -12.22 1.14
C GLY A 63 12.38 -11.79 0.02
N PHE A 64 11.84 -11.40 -1.15
CA PHE A 64 12.63 -10.89 -2.28
C PHE A 64 13.37 -9.57 -1.98
N TYR A 65 12.80 -8.70 -1.16
CA TYR A 65 13.39 -7.40 -0.81
C TYR A 65 14.24 -7.45 0.47
N GLU A 66 14.24 -8.58 1.17
CA GLU A 66 15.02 -8.74 2.40
C GLU A 66 16.51 -8.93 2.10
N LEU A 67 17.35 -8.51 3.05
CA LEU A 67 18.81 -8.61 2.94
C LEU A 67 19.30 -10.03 2.61
N PRO A 68 18.78 -11.14 3.20
CA PRO A 68 19.26 -12.48 2.88
C PRO A 68 19.15 -12.84 1.40
N HIS A 69 18.05 -12.47 0.72
CA HIS A 69 17.86 -12.73 -0.72
C HIS A 69 18.87 -11.96 -1.55
N PHE A 70 19.03 -10.67 -1.26
CA PHE A 70 19.98 -9.81 -1.98
C PHE A 70 21.43 -10.26 -1.74
N GLN A 71 21.80 -10.55 -0.48
CA GLN A 71 23.15 -10.94 -0.09
C GLN A 71 23.57 -12.25 -0.76
N ALA A 72 22.69 -13.25 -0.82
CA ALA A 72 22.98 -14.52 -1.49
C ALA A 72 23.31 -14.33 -2.98
N ALA A 73 22.58 -13.46 -3.69
CA ALA A 73 22.89 -13.12 -5.08
C ALA A 73 24.18 -12.30 -5.22
N TYR A 74 24.42 -11.37 -4.29
CA TYR A 74 25.62 -10.53 -4.25
C TYR A 74 26.90 -11.35 -4.01
N ASP A 75 26.88 -12.28 -3.06
CA ASP A 75 28.04 -13.12 -2.74
C ASP A 75 28.46 -14.00 -3.93
N LYS A 76 27.47 -14.55 -4.65
CA LYS A 76 27.70 -15.30 -5.90
C LYS A 76 28.38 -14.42 -6.95
N LEU A 77 27.92 -13.18 -7.11
CA LEU A 77 28.50 -12.24 -8.05
C LEU A 77 29.95 -11.86 -7.66
N VAL A 78 30.18 -11.56 -6.38
CA VAL A 78 31.51 -11.24 -5.84
C VAL A 78 32.49 -12.39 -6.10
N ALA A 79 32.08 -13.63 -5.78
CA ALA A 79 32.89 -14.80 -6.03
C ALA A 79 33.19 -15.00 -7.52
N ALA A 80 32.19 -14.85 -8.38
CA ALA A 80 32.33 -15.05 -9.82
C ALA A 80 33.21 -13.99 -10.51
N THR A 81 33.32 -12.79 -9.93
CA THR A 81 34.05 -11.64 -10.51
C THR A 81 35.38 -11.34 -9.82
N ASP A 82 35.84 -12.21 -8.90
CA ASP A 82 37.00 -11.98 -8.05
C ASP A 82 36.95 -10.62 -7.32
N GLY A 83 35.80 -10.34 -6.69
CA GLY A 83 35.54 -9.07 -6.04
C GLY A 83 35.54 -7.88 -7.01
N PHE A 84 34.88 -8.06 -8.16
CA PHE A 84 34.80 -7.07 -9.24
C PHE A 84 36.15 -6.72 -9.89
N ARG A 85 37.12 -7.64 -9.87
CA ARG A 85 38.39 -7.50 -10.61
C ARG A 85 38.28 -8.01 -12.05
N ASP A 86 37.50 -9.07 -12.28
CA ASP A 86 37.16 -9.59 -13.61
C ASP A 86 35.67 -9.34 -13.88
N VAL A 87 35.40 -8.25 -14.60
CA VAL A 87 34.05 -7.78 -14.96
C VAL A 87 33.90 -7.66 -16.47
N THR A 88 34.67 -8.45 -17.22
CA THR A 88 34.53 -8.54 -18.67
C THR A 88 33.13 -9.02 -19.05
N VAL A 89 32.62 -8.62 -20.21
CA VAL A 89 31.31 -9.07 -20.69
C VAL A 89 31.21 -10.59 -20.70
N ASP A 90 32.27 -11.29 -21.13
CA ASP A 90 32.31 -12.76 -21.13
C ASP A 90 32.16 -13.33 -19.72
N ARG A 91 32.86 -12.75 -18.73
CA ARG A 91 32.75 -13.17 -17.34
C ARG A 91 31.35 -12.92 -16.78
N LEU A 92 30.80 -11.73 -17.02
CA LEU A 92 29.46 -11.37 -16.57
C LEU A 92 28.40 -12.28 -17.23
N ALA A 93 28.50 -12.54 -18.53
CA ALA A 93 27.57 -13.42 -19.25
C ALA A 93 27.66 -14.86 -18.74
N ALA A 94 28.86 -15.38 -18.50
CA ALA A 94 29.04 -16.71 -17.92
C ALA A 94 28.41 -16.80 -16.51
N SER A 95 28.61 -15.77 -15.69
CA SER A 95 28.08 -15.68 -14.32
C SER A 95 26.54 -15.62 -14.32
N ILE A 96 25.94 -14.76 -15.16
CA ILE A 96 24.49 -14.63 -15.29
C ILE A 96 23.86 -15.92 -15.83
N ARG A 97 24.55 -16.63 -16.74
CA ARG A 97 24.04 -17.90 -17.26
C ARG A 97 24.05 -18.99 -16.20
N ALA A 98 25.12 -19.10 -15.42
CA ALA A 98 25.26 -20.10 -14.37
C ALA A 98 24.33 -19.81 -13.18
N GLU A 99 24.25 -18.53 -12.78
CA GLU A 99 23.51 -18.08 -11.60
C GLU A 99 22.66 -16.85 -11.96
N PRO A 100 21.48 -17.00 -12.59
CA PRO A 100 20.69 -15.87 -13.09
C PRO A 100 20.29 -14.83 -12.03
N THR A 101 20.27 -15.24 -10.75
CA THR A 101 20.03 -14.35 -9.61
C THR A 101 21.05 -13.22 -9.49
N VAL A 102 22.29 -13.39 -9.99
CA VAL A 102 23.32 -12.34 -9.96
C VAL A 102 22.95 -11.11 -10.79
N LEU A 103 21.95 -11.23 -11.68
CA LEU A 103 21.40 -10.06 -12.38
C LEU A 103 20.82 -9.04 -11.39
N LEU A 104 20.32 -9.46 -10.22
CA LEU A 104 19.76 -8.57 -9.21
C LEU A 104 20.78 -7.52 -8.74
N PRO A 105 21.91 -7.90 -8.13
CA PRO A 105 22.93 -6.93 -7.73
C PRO A 105 23.48 -6.14 -8.93
N LEU A 106 23.72 -6.78 -10.08
CA LEU A 106 24.19 -6.09 -11.29
C LEU A 106 23.23 -4.97 -11.75
N ARG A 107 21.93 -5.26 -11.85
CA ARG A 107 20.93 -4.26 -12.19
C ARG A 107 20.86 -3.17 -11.12
N THR A 108 20.92 -3.52 -9.83
CA THR A 108 20.87 -2.48 -8.79
C THR A 108 22.08 -1.54 -8.82
N MET A 109 23.26 -2.02 -9.23
CA MET A 109 24.44 -1.16 -9.44
C MET A 109 24.15 -0.10 -10.51
N THR A 110 23.48 -0.45 -11.61
CA THR A 110 23.12 0.51 -12.65
C THR A 110 22.06 1.53 -12.22
N GLY A 111 21.38 1.33 -11.08
CA GLY A 111 20.32 2.23 -10.61
C GLY A 111 19.01 2.15 -11.41
N LEU A 112 18.88 1.16 -12.30
CA LEU A 112 17.68 0.95 -13.11
C LEU A 112 16.66 0.04 -12.41
N LEU A 113 15.37 0.34 -12.56
CA LEU A 113 14.26 -0.57 -12.24
C LEU A 113 14.24 -1.76 -13.21
N LYS A 114 13.55 -2.85 -12.87
CA LYS A 114 13.42 -4.05 -13.74
C LYS A 114 12.91 -3.70 -15.14
N LYS A 115 11.85 -2.89 -15.20
CA LYS A 115 11.27 -2.37 -16.43
C LYS A 115 12.25 -1.52 -17.21
N GLU A 116 12.95 -0.60 -16.54
CA GLU A 116 13.95 0.27 -17.17
C GLU A 116 15.09 -0.56 -17.76
N PHE A 117 15.62 -1.53 -17.01
CA PHE A 117 16.67 -2.43 -17.50
C PHE A 117 16.22 -3.26 -18.71
N ALA A 118 15.00 -3.81 -18.70
CA ALA A 118 14.44 -4.52 -19.84
C ALA A 118 14.33 -3.61 -21.08
N TRP A 119 13.88 -2.36 -20.93
CA TRP A 119 13.87 -1.38 -22.01
C TRP A 119 15.27 -1.03 -22.50
N THR A 120 16.21 -0.79 -21.59
CA THR A 120 17.60 -0.49 -21.94
C THR A 120 18.27 -1.65 -22.68
N SER A 121 17.94 -2.91 -22.36
CA SER A 121 18.45 -4.07 -23.08
C SER A 121 18.08 -4.10 -24.57
N LYS A 122 17.04 -3.36 -24.99
CA LYS A 122 16.68 -3.20 -26.40
C LYS A 122 17.73 -2.42 -27.18
N LEU A 123 18.24 -1.34 -26.59
CA LEU A 123 19.27 -0.48 -27.18
C LEU A 123 20.57 -1.26 -27.46
N VAL A 124 20.83 -2.28 -26.64
CA VAL A 124 22.02 -3.13 -26.73
C VAL A 124 21.78 -4.35 -27.62
N ALA A 125 20.62 -4.99 -27.52
CA ALA A 125 20.32 -6.21 -28.26
C ALA A 125 20.20 -5.95 -29.78
N GLU A 126 19.66 -4.81 -30.20
CA GLU A 126 19.43 -4.48 -31.60
C GLU A 126 20.74 -4.40 -32.42
N PRO A 127 21.77 -3.63 -32.01
CA PRO A 127 23.07 -3.63 -32.69
C PRO A 127 23.77 -5.00 -32.71
N LEU A 128 23.48 -5.86 -31.73
CA LEU A 128 24.04 -7.21 -31.62
C LEU A 128 23.24 -8.26 -32.42
N GLY A 129 22.13 -7.90 -33.05
CA GLY A 129 21.24 -8.85 -33.73
C GLY A 129 20.60 -9.88 -32.78
N MET A 130 20.43 -9.52 -31.50
CA MET A 130 19.92 -10.39 -30.44
C MET A 130 18.50 -10.00 -30.02
N LYS A 131 17.83 -10.88 -29.27
CA LYS A 131 16.54 -10.56 -28.65
C LYS A 131 16.76 -9.86 -27.30
N PRO A 132 16.07 -8.75 -27.04
CA PRO A 132 16.14 -8.09 -25.73
C PRO A 132 15.45 -8.90 -24.64
N LEU A 133 15.69 -8.54 -23.39
CA LEU A 133 15.00 -9.11 -22.24
C LEU A 133 13.62 -8.47 -22.07
N SER A 134 12.63 -9.27 -21.68
CA SER A 134 11.36 -8.75 -21.16
C SER A 134 11.49 -8.42 -19.67
N GLU A 135 10.63 -7.53 -19.17
CA GLU A 135 10.51 -7.24 -17.73
C GLU A 135 10.22 -8.51 -16.92
N SER A 136 9.32 -9.37 -17.41
CA SER A 136 9.02 -10.65 -16.79
C SER A 136 10.22 -11.59 -16.71
N LYS A 137 11.08 -11.59 -17.75
CA LYS A 137 12.29 -12.40 -17.75
C LYS A 137 13.28 -11.86 -16.71
N VAL A 138 13.50 -10.54 -16.66
CA VAL A 138 14.34 -9.90 -15.63
C VAL A 138 13.84 -10.24 -14.22
N ASP A 139 12.53 -10.09 -13.93
CA ASP A 139 11.97 -10.45 -12.62
C ASP A 139 12.19 -11.92 -12.28
N SER A 140 11.92 -12.84 -13.21
CA SER A 140 12.09 -14.28 -12.97
C SER A 140 13.55 -14.69 -12.72
N MET A 141 14.52 -14.04 -13.39
CA MET A 141 15.94 -14.27 -13.17
C MET A 141 16.35 -13.83 -11.75
N GLU A 142 15.94 -12.62 -11.35
CA GLU A 142 16.29 -12.03 -10.05
C GLU A 142 15.61 -12.71 -8.87
N ARG A 143 14.35 -13.13 -9.04
CA ARG A 143 13.52 -13.68 -7.97
C ARG A 143 13.73 -15.17 -7.77
N SER A 144 13.83 -15.92 -8.87
CA SER A 144 13.78 -17.39 -8.85
C SER A 144 14.95 -18.07 -9.55
N GLY A 145 15.90 -17.31 -10.11
CA GLY A 145 17.03 -17.87 -10.83
C GLY A 145 16.62 -18.59 -12.12
N SER A 146 15.57 -18.13 -12.80
CA SER A 146 14.98 -18.85 -13.93
C SER A 146 16.02 -19.17 -15.03
N PRO A 147 15.98 -20.37 -15.64
CA PRO A 147 16.95 -20.78 -16.66
C PRO A 147 17.15 -19.74 -17.74
N THR A 148 18.40 -19.39 -18.02
CA THR A 148 18.77 -18.26 -18.88
C THR A 148 19.68 -18.76 -20.00
N SER A 149 19.32 -18.45 -21.25
CA SER A 149 20.12 -18.85 -22.41
C SER A 149 21.41 -18.04 -22.50
N ALA A 150 22.40 -18.55 -23.26
CA ALA A 150 23.65 -17.83 -23.50
C ALA A 150 23.41 -16.45 -24.13
N ALA A 151 22.46 -16.34 -25.07
CA ALA A 151 22.10 -15.07 -25.71
C ALA A 151 21.48 -14.08 -24.71
N GLN A 152 20.57 -14.55 -23.85
CA GLN A 152 19.96 -13.70 -22.82
C GLN A 152 21.00 -13.19 -21.81
N ALA A 153 21.91 -14.07 -21.38
CA ALA A 153 23.00 -13.70 -20.48
C ALA A 153 23.98 -12.72 -21.14
N ARG A 154 24.26 -12.90 -22.43
CA ARG A 154 25.10 -11.97 -23.20
C ARG A 154 24.48 -10.57 -23.27
N VAL A 155 23.20 -10.48 -23.66
CA VAL A 155 22.49 -9.19 -23.71
C VAL A 155 22.48 -8.51 -22.34
N ALA A 156 22.23 -9.27 -21.25
CA ALA A 156 22.27 -8.72 -19.89
C ALA A 156 23.66 -8.17 -19.53
N ALA A 157 24.72 -8.93 -19.81
CA ALA A 157 26.10 -8.56 -19.51
C ALA A 157 26.53 -7.30 -20.29
N GLU A 158 26.28 -7.26 -21.60
CA GLU A 158 26.55 -6.10 -22.46
C GLU A 158 25.80 -4.87 -21.97
N THR A 159 24.54 -5.04 -21.55
CA THR A 159 23.72 -3.95 -21.01
C THR A 159 24.34 -3.36 -19.75
N VAL A 160 24.79 -4.20 -18.81
CA VAL A 160 25.43 -3.71 -17.59
C VAL A 160 26.76 -3.03 -17.94
N ASP A 161 27.60 -3.67 -18.74
CA ASP A 161 28.93 -3.16 -19.06
C ASP A 161 28.88 -1.79 -19.76
N GLN A 162 28.01 -1.62 -20.77
CA GLN A 162 27.87 -0.34 -21.47
C GLN A 162 27.32 0.78 -20.58
N ILE A 163 26.47 0.45 -19.59
CA ILE A 163 26.02 1.43 -18.59
C ILE A 163 27.19 1.80 -17.66
N MET A 164 27.94 0.81 -17.16
CA MET A 164 29.05 1.04 -16.23
C MET A 164 30.23 1.76 -16.87
N GLN A 165 30.40 1.65 -18.19
CA GLN A 165 31.36 2.43 -18.97
C GLN A 165 30.87 3.86 -19.28
N GLY A 166 29.60 4.18 -19.01
CA GLY A 166 29.00 5.47 -19.32
C GLY A 166 28.73 5.70 -20.81
N GLY A 167 28.88 4.68 -21.66
CA GLY A 167 28.75 4.79 -23.12
C GLY A 167 27.32 4.62 -23.64
N LEU A 168 26.40 4.07 -22.84
CA LEU A 168 25.06 3.72 -23.33
C LEU A 168 24.09 4.90 -23.40
N PHE A 169 24.20 5.86 -22.48
CA PHE A 169 23.32 7.02 -22.42
C PHE A 169 24.10 8.26 -22.80
N GLY A 170 23.51 9.11 -23.65
CA GLY A 170 24.09 10.42 -23.96
C GLY A 170 24.07 11.39 -22.78
N ASP A 171 24.65 12.57 -22.98
CA ASP A 171 24.72 13.60 -21.94
C ASP A 171 23.32 13.99 -21.44
N PRO A 172 23.11 14.11 -20.11
CA PRO A 172 21.83 14.50 -19.57
C PRO A 172 21.52 15.96 -19.94
N PRO A 173 20.29 16.29 -20.36
CA PRO A 173 19.95 17.65 -20.74
C PRO A 173 19.86 18.58 -19.52
N GLY A 174 20.21 19.86 -19.69
CA GLY A 174 19.88 20.93 -18.75
C GLY A 174 20.26 20.66 -17.28
N ARG A 175 19.24 20.52 -16.41
CA ARG A 175 19.41 20.32 -14.95
C ARG A 175 19.33 18.85 -14.53
N PHE A 176 19.39 17.91 -15.46
CA PHE A 176 19.39 16.48 -15.15
C PHE A 176 20.81 15.98 -14.91
N LYS A 177 20.94 14.92 -14.10
CA LYS A 177 22.20 14.18 -13.88
C LYS A 177 22.03 12.71 -14.21
N SER A 178 23.11 12.05 -14.58
CA SER A 178 23.11 10.61 -14.83
C SER A 178 22.77 9.82 -13.56
N LYS A 179 22.06 8.70 -13.69
CA LYS A 179 21.90 7.73 -12.59
C LYS A 179 23.22 7.08 -12.18
N GLN A 180 24.25 7.13 -13.03
CA GLN A 180 25.62 6.68 -12.69
C GLN A 180 26.41 7.73 -11.90
N ASP A 181 25.94 8.97 -11.82
CA ASP A 181 26.56 10.05 -11.03
C ASP A 181 26.21 9.89 -9.54
N LYS A 182 26.70 8.78 -8.98
CA LYS A 182 26.62 8.40 -7.57
C LYS A 182 27.96 7.80 -7.13
N PRO A 183 28.34 7.92 -5.85
CA PRO A 183 29.69 7.60 -5.39
C PRO A 183 30.19 6.19 -5.73
N ASP A 184 29.28 5.20 -5.73
CA ASP A 184 29.56 3.80 -6.00
C ASP A 184 29.72 3.46 -7.49
N THR A 185 29.39 4.36 -8.42
CA THR A 185 29.47 4.10 -9.87
C THR A 185 30.08 5.24 -10.70
N VAL A 186 30.50 6.35 -10.09
CA VAL A 186 31.03 7.52 -10.82
C VAL A 186 32.26 7.19 -11.68
N ALA A 187 33.10 6.24 -11.25
CA ALA A 187 34.22 5.71 -12.03
C ALA A 187 33.95 4.27 -12.54
N GLY A 188 32.67 3.94 -12.76
CA GLY A 188 32.23 2.62 -13.19
C GLY A 188 32.65 1.52 -12.22
N TRP A 189 33.20 0.42 -12.75
CA TRP A 189 33.65 -0.73 -11.98
C TRP A 189 34.77 -0.43 -10.97
N LEU A 190 35.57 0.63 -11.19
CA LEU A 190 36.60 1.03 -10.23
C LEU A 190 35.97 1.50 -8.91
N SER A 191 34.91 2.30 -8.98
CA SER A 191 34.14 2.71 -7.81
C SER A 191 33.51 1.51 -7.12
N VAL A 192 32.85 0.62 -7.89
CA VAL A 192 32.20 -0.59 -7.34
C VAL A 192 33.19 -1.42 -6.54
N ARG A 193 34.38 -1.70 -7.09
CA ARG A 193 35.43 -2.45 -6.40
C ARG A 193 35.91 -1.75 -5.14
N GLY A 194 36.08 -0.43 -5.19
CA GLY A 194 36.47 0.37 -4.03
C GLY A 194 35.48 0.25 -2.87
N TYR A 195 34.18 0.33 -3.15
CA TYR A 195 33.13 0.20 -2.16
C TYR A 195 32.95 -1.25 -1.66
N ALA A 196 33.09 -2.23 -2.54
CA ALA A 196 33.03 -3.65 -2.16
C ALA A 196 34.16 -4.04 -1.21
N ALA A 197 35.38 -3.51 -1.41
CA ALA A 197 36.54 -3.85 -0.60
C ALA A 197 36.62 -3.07 0.73
N ASN A 198 36.19 -1.80 0.75
CA ASN A 198 36.40 -0.91 1.87
C ASN A 198 35.11 -0.56 2.66
N GLY A 199 33.96 -1.06 2.21
CA GLY A 199 32.66 -0.73 2.78
C GLY A 199 32.13 0.65 2.35
N VAL A 200 30.94 0.97 2.84
CA VAL A 200 30.22 2.23 2.51
C VAL A 200 30.34 3.21 3.68
N PRO A 201 30.89 4.42 3.50
CA PRO A 201 30.87 5.44 4.53
C PRO A 201 29.43 5.77 4.96
N TYR A 202 29.19 5.89 6.27
CA TYR A 202 27.82 6.08 6.78
C TYR A 202 27.12 7.33 6.21
N ALA A 203 27.86 8.41 5.97
CA ALA A 203 27.32 9.61 5.32
C ALA A 203 26.81 9.34 3.89
N VAL A 204 27.51 8.50 3.12
CA VAL A 204 27.08 8.09 1.77
C VAL A 204 25.83 7.20 1.86
N PHE A 205 25.78 6.29 2.83
CA PHE A 205 24.61 5.46 3.08
C PHE A 205 23.37 6.30 3.47
N LEU A 206 23.53 7.29 4.34
CA LEU A 206 22.44 8.22 4.70
C LEU A 206 22.02 9.11 3.52
N HIS A 207 22.96 9.54 2.68
CA HIS A 207 22.64 10.29 1.48
C HIS A 207 21.76 9.48 0.50
N GLN A 208 22.03 8.18 0.32
CA GLN A 208 21.15 7.31 -0.48
C GLN A 208 19.73 7.20 0.12
N ARG A 209 19.60 7.16 1.45
CA ARG A 209 18.28 7.22 2.12
C ARG A 209 17.56 8.56 1.88
N HIS A 210 18.28 9.68 1.86
CA HIS A 210 17.70 10.98 1.53
C HIS A 210 17.26 11.07 0.07
N TYR A 211 18.05 10.53 -0.87
CA TYR A 211 17.81 10.62 -2.31
C TYR A 211 16.67 9.70 -2.81
N GLY A 212 16.54 8.49 -2.26
CA GLY A 212 15.57 7.49 -2.75
C GLY A 212 14.65 6.87 -1.69
N GLY A 213 14.92 7.09 -0.40
CA GLY A 213 14.19 6.46 0.70
C GLY A 213 14.53 4.96 0.88
N PRO A 214 14.65 4.45 2.12
CA PRO A 214 15.06 3.06 2.37
C PRO A 214 14.04 2.02 1.88
N PHE A 215 12.74 2.34 1.87
CA PHE A 215 11.66 1.38 1.61
C PHE A 215 10.87 1.67 0.35
N ARG A 216 11.29 2.65 -0.48
CA ARG A 216 10.45 3.13 -1.59
C ARG A 216 10.06 2.02 -2.57
N GLN A 217 11.01 1.16 -2.93
CA GLN A 217 10.76 0.02 -3.81
C GLN A 217 9.77 -0.98 -3.23
N VAL A 218 9.86 -1.25 -1.92
CA VAL A 218 8.96 -2.16 -1.22
C VAL A 218 7.56 -1.56 -1.16
N LEU A 219 7.46 -0.27 -0.87
CA LEU A 219 6.19 0.46 -0.82
C LEU A 219 5.50 0.53 -2.18
N ASP A 220 6.24 0.80 -3.24
CA ASP A 220 5.70 0.83 -4.60
C ASP A 220 5.22 -0.57 -5.02
N ALA A 221 6.00 -1.62 -4.72
CA ALA A 221 5.66 -3.01 -5.04
C ALA A 221 4.52 -3.60 -4.19
N ALA A 222 4.34 -3.13 -2.96
CA ALA A 222 3.32 -3.59 -2.03
C ALA A 222 2.14 -2.59 -1.90
N SER A 223 1.98 -1.69 -2.87
CA SER A 223 0.93 -0.67 -2.86
C SER A 223 -0.48 -1.27 -2.82
N GLU A 224 -0.72 -2.40 -3.51
CA GLU A 224 -1.98 -3.14 -3.43
C GLU A 224 -2.21 -3.77 -2.05
N LEU A 225 -1.17 -4.35 -1.44
CA LEU A 225 -1.26 -4.93 -0.08
C LEU A 225 -1.59 -3.85 0.95
N ARG A 226 -0.96 -2.68 0.84
CA ARG A 226 -1.29 -1.52 1.66
C ARG A 226 -2.70 -1.02 1.39
N GLY A 227 -3.09 -0.96 0.11
CA GLY A 227 -4.43 -0.55 -0.32
C GLY A 227 -5.53 -1.44 0.25
N ASN A 228 -5.27 -2.74 0.37
CA ASN A 228 -6.19 -3.74 0.89
C ASN A 228 -6.01 -4.05 2.38
N MET A 229 -5.13 -3.35 3.09
CA MET A 229 -4.75 -3.72 4.46
C MET A 229 -5.94 -3.70 5.42
N ILE A 230 -6.82 -2.69 5.28
CA ILE A 230 -8.00 -2.55 6.13
C ILE A 230 -9.04 -3.61 5.76
N GLU A 231 -9.27 -3.80 4.47
CA GLU A 231 -10.20 -4.78 3.91
C GLU A 231 -9.80 -6.20 4.33
N ASN A 232 -8.52 -6.54 4.26
CA ASN A 232 -8.01 -7.84 4.71
C ASN A 232 -8.22 -8.04 6.22
N ALA A 233 -8.05 -6.98 7.03
CA ALA A 233 -8.30 -7.06 8.47
C ALA A 233 -9.79 -7.27 8.78
N VAL A 234 -10.68 -6.61 8.06
CA VAL A 234 -12.14 -6.79 8.16
C VAL A 234 -12.55 -8.20 7.75
N GLU A 235 -12.04 -8.67 6.60
CA GLU A 235 -12.30 -10.02 6.09
C GLU A 235 -11.82 -11.10 7.06
N ALA A 236 -10.61 -10.94 7.63
CA ALA A 236 -10.08 -11.85 8.63
C ALA A 236 -10.97 -11.88 9.89
N LEU A 237 -11.37 -10.71 10.40
CA LEU A 237 -12.25 -10.62 11.57
C LEU A 237 -13.59 -11.30 11.33
N PHE A 238 -14.22 -11.07 10.17
CA PHE A 238 -15.49 -11.71 9.83
C PHE A 238 -15.36 -13.22 9.66
N THR A 239 -14.30 -13.68 8.99
CA THR A 239 -14.03 -15.11 8.80
C THR A 239 -13.81 -15.82 10.13
N GLU A 240 -13.00 -15.24 11.01
CA GLU A 240 -12.71 -15.76 12.35
C GLU A 240 -13.99 -15.94 13.18
N HIS A 241 -14.96 -15.04 13.01
CA HIS A 241 -16.21 -15.02 13.79
C HIS A 241 -17.42 -15.60 13.04
N GLY A 242 -17.22 -16.22 11.88
CA GLY A 242 -18.29 -16.86 11.10
C GLY A 242 -19.37 -15.90 10.60
N ILE A 243 -19.05 -14.62 10.43
CA ILE A 243 -19.98 -13.60 9.93
C ILE A 243 -20.14 -13.79 8.42
N GLN A 244 -21.38 -13.76 7.92
CA GLN A 244 -21.65 -13.85 6.48
C GLN A 244 -21.47 -12.49 5.80
N PHE A 245 -20.59 -12.42 4.81
CA PHE A 245 -20.29 -11.19 4.06
C PHE A 245 -19.98 -11.47 2.58
N ILE A 246 -20.06 -10.43 1.76
CA ILE A 246 -19.44 -10.38 0.43
C ILE A 246 -18.44 -9.24 0.43
N ARG A 247 -17.17 -9.55 0.14
CA ARG A 247 -16.16 -8.55 -0.19
C ARG A 247 -16.37 -8.09 -1.63
N THR A 248 -16.60 -6.81 -1.83
CA THR A 248 -16.91 -6.26 -3.15
C THR A 248 -15.66 -6.22 -4.02
N GLY A 249 -15.79 -6.72 -5.25
CA GLY A 249 -14.79 -6.65 -6.30
C GLY A 249 -15.42 -6.23 -7.63
N SER A 250 -14.60 -6.00 -8.66
CA SER A 250 -15.10 -5.61 -9.98
C SER A 250 -16.02 -6.65 -10.64
N HIS A 251 -15.95 -7.91 -10.22
CA HIS A 251 -16.66 -9.04 -10.82
C HIS A 251 -18.01 -9.37 -10.16
N ASN A 252 -18.31 -8.86 -8.95
CA ASN A 252 -19.49 -9.26 -8.17
C ASN A 252 -20.47 -8.12 -7.84
N GLN A 253 -20.24 -6.90 -8.34
CA GLN A 253 -21.15 -5.77 -8.07
C GLN A 253 -22.57 -5.99 -8.60
N ALA A 254 -22.72 -6.66 -9.75
CA ALA A 254 -24.03 -6.97 -10.32
C ALA A 254 -24.82 -7.96 -9.45
N GLU A 255 -24.13 -8.94 -8.85
CA GLU A 255 -24.72 -9.89 -7.90
C GLU A 255 -25.19 -9.16 -6.64
N ILE A 256 -24.35 -8.30 -6.06
CA ILE A 256 -24.70 -7.52 -4.86
C ILE A 256 -25.94 -6.65 -5.12
N THR A 257 -26.03 -6.03 -6.30
CA THR A 257 -27.23 -5.28 -6.70
C THR A 257 -28.45 -6.17 -6.86
N ALA A 258 -28.33 -7.33 -7.49
CA ALA A 258 -29.47 -8.23 -7.70
C ALA A 258 -29.98 -8.85 -6.38
N ARG A 259 -29.07 -9.15 -5.46
CA ARG A 259 -29.36 -9.87 -4.20
C ARG A 259 -29.84 -8.96 -3.09
N PHE A 260 -29.22 -7.79 -2.94
CA PHE A 260 -29.45 -6.88 -1.81
C PHE A 260 -29.96 -5.51 -2.22
N GLU A 261 -30.25 -5.32 -3.51
CA GLU A 261 -30.70 -4.05 -4.10
C GLU A 261 -29.73 -2.89 -3.88
N VAL A 262 -28.45 -3.13 -3.57
CA VAL A 262 -27.45 -2.07 -3.40
C VAL A 262 -27.07 -1.52 -4.78
N THR A 263 -27.56 -0.33 -5.10
CA THR A 263 -27.44 0.35 -6.39
C THR A 263 -26.40 1.46 -6.41
N VAL A 264 -25.95 1.94 -5.24
CA VAL A 264 -24.88 2.94 -5.17
C VAL A 264 -23.62 2.45 -5.90
N ARG A 265 -22.99 3.34 -6.66
CA ARG A 265 -21.77 3.05 -7.44
C ARG A 265 -20.62 4.02 -7.05
N PRO A 266 -19.39 3.52 -6.85
CA PRO A 266 -19.06 2.09 -6.66
C PRO A 266 -19.85 1.46 -5.49
N THR A 267 -20.03 0.14 -5.50
CA THR A 267 -20.64 -0.60 -4.37
C THR A 267 -19.75 -0.49 -3.13
N PRO A 268 -20.28 -0.47 -1.88
CA PRO A 268 -19.46 -0.47 -0.66
C PRO A 268 -18.46 -1.63 -0.61
N ASP A 269 -17.34 -1.46 0.07
CA ASP A 269 -16.25 -2.46 0.13
C ASP A 269 -16.72 -3.82 0.68
N PHE A 270 -17.68 -3.83 1.61
CA PHE A 270 -18.35 -5.05 2.07
C PHE A 270 -19.86 -4.86 2.21
N VAL A 271 -20.59 -5.96 1.99
CA VAL A 271 -21.97 -6.14 2.45
C VAL A 271 -22.04 -7.32 3.41
N VAL A 272 -22.74 -7.15 4.52
CA VAL A 272 -22.93 -8.19 5.55
C VAL A 272 -24.40 -8.60 5.54
N TYR A 273 -24.67 -9.90 5.61
CA TYR A 273 -26.03 -10.45 5.54
C TYR A 273 -26.25 -11.53 6.60
N ASP A 274 -27.51 -11.91 6.81
CA ASP A 274 -27.86 -13.02 7.70
C ASP A 274 -28.16 -14.31 6.94
N SER A 275 -28.35 -15.41 7.68
CA SER A 275 -28.68 -16.73 7.12
C SER A 275 -29.97 -16.78 6.30
N SER A 276 -30.84 -15.78 6.43
CA SER A 276 -32.07 -15.63 5.66
C SER A 276 -31.89 -14.72 4.44
N ASP A 277 -30.64 -14.43 4.10
CA ASP A 277 -30.21 -13.61 2.98
C ASP A 277 -30.66 -12.14 3.04
N ASN A 278 -30.90 -11.62 4.24
CA ASN A 278 -31.22 -10.21 4.40
C ASN A 278 -29.95 -9.39 4.58
N LEU A 279 -29.86 -8.25 3.90
CA LEU A 279 -28.79 -7.28 4.12
C LEU A 279 -28.86 -6.73 5.55
N ARG A 280 -27.74 -6.80 6.27
CA ARG A 280 -27.61 -6.39 7.67
C ARG A 280 -26.73 -5.16 7.85
N ALA A 281 -25.70 -4.99 7.04
CA ALA A 281 -24.86 -3.80 7.07
C ALA A 281 -24.12 -3.58 5.74
N MET A 282 -23.70 -2.34 5.51
CA MET A 282 -22.72 -1.97 4.49
C MET A 282 -21.46 -1.42 5.17
N LEU A 283 -20.27 -1.78 4.68
CA LEU A 283 -19.01 -1.25 5.19
C LEU A 283 -18.17 -0.63 4.08
N GLU A 284 -17.49 0.47 4.42
CA GLU A 284 -16.51 1.11 3.57
C GLU A 284 -15.19 1.29 4.32
N CYS A 285 -14.10 0.85 3.69
CA CYS A 285 -12.74 0.90 4.20
C CYS A 285 -11.99 2.06 3.53
N LYS A 286 -11.27 2.87 4.31
CA LYS A 286 -10.46 3.96 3.74
C LYS A 286 -9.15 4.20 4.49
N LEU A 287 -8.05 4.02 3.77
CA LEU A 287 -6.70 4.37 4.20
C LEU A 287 -6.23 5.70 3.60
N THR A 288 -5.74 6.63 4.43
CA THR A 288 -5.06 7.86 3.99
C THR A 288 -4.25 8.52 5.09
N ASN A 289 -3.06 9.02 4.75
CA ASN A 289 -2.20 9.81 5.64
C ASN A 289 -2.23 11.31 5.36
N ASP A 290 -2.86 11.72 4.25
CA ASP A 290 -3.00 13.11 3.87
C ASP A 290 -4.43 13.60 4.18
N GLY A 291 -4.52 14.75 4.84
CA GLY A 291 -5.79 15.37 5.22
C GLY A 291 -6.57 15.95 4.04
N GLY A 292 -5.88 16.34 2.95
CA GLY A 292 -6.55 16.73 1.69
C GLY A 292 -7.26 15.53 1.07
N THR A 293 -6.52 14.44 0.89
CA THR A 293 -7.04 13.16 0.41
C THR A 293 -8.15 12.60 1.31
N ALA A 294 -8.05 12.76 2.64
CA ALA A 294 -9.09 12.34 3.58
C ALA A 294 -10.41 13.08 3.36
N ARG A 295 -10.36 14.38 3.06
CA ARG A 295 -11.55 15.18 2.76
C ARG A 295 -12.28 14.64 1.53
N ASP A 296 -11.55 14.35 0.45
CA ASP A 296 -12.15 13.82 -0.78
C ASP A 296 -12.78 12.44 -0.53
N LYS A 297 -12.13 11.61 0.28
CA LYS A 297 -12.64 10.30 0.68
C LYS A 297 -13.84 10.38 1.62
N ALA A 298 -13.99 11.42 2.44
CA ALA A 298 -15.11 11.58 3.36
C ALA A 298 -16.46 11.71 2.62
N LEU A 299 -16.48 12.39 1.46
CA LEU A 299 -17.68 12.59 0.62
C LEU A 299 -18.31 11.26 0.14
N ARG A 300 -17.56 10.17 0.17
CA ARG A 300 -18.05 8.83 -0.15
C ARG A 300 -19.12 8.37 0.84
N PHE A 301 -18.96 8.69 2.13
CA PHE A 301 -19.86 8.22 3.18
C PHE A 301 -21.23 8.87 3.13
N GLU A 302 -21.31 10.12 2.67
CA GLU A 302 -22.59 10.80 2.42
C GLU A 302 -23.44 10.04 1.40
N ARG A 303 -22.84 9.63 0.27
CA ARG A 303 -23.56 8.86 -0.77
C ARG A 303 -23.98 7.47 -0.28
N LEU A 304 -23.13 6.83 0.53
CA LEU A 304 -23.45 5.53 1.12
C LEU A 304 -24.53 5.65 2.19
N ARG A 305 -24.61 6.79 2.89
CA ARG A 305 -25.66 7.09 3.84
C ARG A 305 -27.01 7.25 3.13
N ASP A 306 -27.05 7.95 2.00
CA ASP A 306 -28.28 8.05 1.19
C ASP A 306 -28.78 6.66 0.79
N GLU A 307 -27.85 5.77 0.42
CA GLU A 307 -28.18 4.38 0.09
C GLU A 307 -28.65 3.58 1.32
N SER A 308 -28.00 3.76 2.46
CA SER A 308 -28.42 3.18 3.74
C SER A 308 -29.85 3.56 4.09
N VAL A 309 -30.20 4.85 3.95
CA VAL A 309 -31.56 5.36 4.17
C VAL A 309 -32.54 4.76 3.17
N ARG A 310 -32.18 4.72 1.88
CA ARG A 310 -33.02 4.13 0.82
C ARG A 310 -33.34 2.66 1.09
N LEU A 311 -32.38 1.91 1.65
CA LEU A 311 -32.53 0.51 2.02
C LEU A 311 -33.20 0.30 3.41
N GLY A 312 -33.88 1.31 3.94
CA GLY A 312 -34.61 1.21 5.21
C GLY A 312 -33.76 1.42 6.45
N GLY A 313 -32.64 2.14 6.33
CA GLY A 313 -31.74 2.45 7.44
C GLY A 313 -30.75 1.34 7.78
N VAL A 314 -30.34 0.55 6.79
CA VAL A 314 -29.29 -0.48 6.95
C VAL A 314 -28.02 0.16 7.51
N PRO A 315 -27.47 -0.32 8.64
CA PRO A 315 -26.25 0.23 9.22
C PRO A 315 -25.11 0.42 8.22
N LEU A 316 -24.60 1.66 8.13
CA LEU A 316 -23.36 2.00 7.43
C LEU A 316 -22.22 2.07 8.45
N ILE A 317 -21.11 1.40 8.17
CA ILE A 317 -19.94 1.37 9.04
C ILE A 317 -18.71 1.83 8.24
N ALA A 318 -17.90 2.68 8.88
CA ALA A 318 -16.60 3.08 8.35
C ALA A 318 -15.48 2.34 9.07
N VAL A 319 -14.50 1.84 8.32
CA VAL A 319 -13.23 1.35 8.86
C VAL A 319 -12.09 2.16 8.26
N LEU A 320 -11.42 2.96 9.10
CA LEU A 320 -10.51 4.01 8.68
C LEU A 320 -9.08 3.74 9.15
N GLY A 321 -8.11 4.14 8.35
CA GLY A 321 -6.70 4.07 8.72
C GLY A 321 -5.90 5.25 8.20
N GLY A 322 -4.77 5.50 8.86
CA GLY A 322 -3.85 6.58 8.56
C GLY A 322 -4.23 7.91 9.22
N LEU A 323 -3.24 8.79 9.34
CA LEU A 323 -3.36 10.04 10.11
C LEU A 323 -4.08 11.16 9.37
N GLY A 324 -4.48 10.97 8.10
CA GLY A 324 -5.25 11.97 7.36
C GLY A 324 -6.59 12.28 8.05
N TRP A 325 -7.16 11.29 8.74
CA TRP A 325 -8.42 11.40 9.49
C TRP A 325 -8.31 12.20 10.79
N THR A 326 -7.11 12.60 11.23
CA THR A 326 -6.94 13.49 12.40
C THR A 326 -7.51 14.90 12.16
N ARG A 327 -7.75 15.25 10.89
CA ARG A 327 -8.43 16.48 10.49
C ARG A 327 -9.94 16.36 10.70
N VAL A 328 -10.42 16.72 11.88
CA VAL A 328 -11.79 16.38 12.28
C VAL A 328 -12.91 17.21 11.63
N ASN A 329 -12.70 18.49 11.36
CA ASN A 329 -13.80 19.41 11.00
C ASN A 329 -14.49 19.08 9.66
N ASP A 330 -13.70 18.73 8.64
CA ASP A 330 -14.18 18.48 7.28
C ASP A 330 -13.78 17.09 6.75
N THR A 331 -13.33 16.19 7.62
CA THR A 331 -13.06 14.79 7.24
C THR A 331 -13.77 13.81 8.19
N LEU A 332 -13.23 13.55 9.38
CA LEU A 332 -13.73 12.50 10.28
C LEU A 332 -15.09 12.85 10.92
N GLY A 333 -15.34 14.12 11.25
CA GLY A 333 -16.64 14.58 11.75
C GLY A 333 -17.78 14.25 10.79
N PRO A 334 -17.69 14.61 9.49
CA PRO A 334 -18.63 14.16 8.46
C PRO A 334 -18.82 12.63 8.39
N VAL A 335 -17.74 11.84 8.48
CA VAL A 335 -17.87 10.37 8.46
C VAL A 335 -18.62 9.84 9.67
N ILE A 336 -18.39 10.40 10.87
CA ILE A 336 -19.15 10.05 12.08
C ILE A 336 -20.63 10.40 11.91
N ARG A 337 -20.94 11.58 11.38
CA ARG A 337 -22.31 11.99 11.06
C ARG A 337 -22.99 10.97 10.14
N ASP A 338 -22.30 10.56 9.09
CA ASP A 338 -22.89 9.72 8.04
C ASP A 338 -23.00 8.24 8.40
N CYS A 339 -22.21 7.78 9.37
CA CYS A 339 -22.25 6.41 9.90
C CYS A 339 -22.99 6.31 11.25
N ASP A 340 -23.62 7.38 11.72
CA ASP A 340 -24.18 7.51 13.07
C ASP A 340 -23.17 7.15 14.19
N GLY A 341 -21.89 7.41 13.97
CA GLY A 341 -20.80 7.04 14.88
C GLY A 341 -20.28 5.61 14.76
N ARG A 342 -20.75 4.79 13.82
CA ARG A 342 -20.16 3.47 13.53
C ARG A 342 -18.85 3.60 12.75
N VAL A 343 -17.83 4.15 13.39
CA VAL A 343 -16.52 4.40 12.82
C VAL A 343 -15.47 3.68 13.64
N PHE A 344 -14.70 2.83 12.97
CA PHE A 344 -13.64 2.03 13.57
C PHE A 344 -12.33 2.28 12.85
N SER A 345 -11.23 1.89 13.47
CA SER A 345 -9.92 1.79 12.86
C SER A 345 -9.38 0.37 13.04
N VAL A 346 -8.24 0.07 12.43
CA VAL A 346 -7.53 -1.20 12.71
C VAL A 346 -7.23 -1.35 14.21
N GLY A 347 -6.99 -0.26 14.92
CA GLY A 347 -6.64 -0.27 16.35
C GLY A 347 -7.79 -0.63 17.29
N ASN A 348 -9.05 -0.50 16.86
CA ASN A 348 -10.23 -0.90 17.63
C ASN A 348 -11.22 -1.75 16.81
N LEU A 349 -10.73 -2.41 15.75
CA LEU A 349 -11.56 -3.17 14.84
C LEU A 349 -12.40 -4.27 15.54
N PRO A 350 -11.89 -5.00 16.55
CA PRO A 350 -12.71 -5.97 17.29
C PRO A 350 -13.95 -5.36 17.96
N ASP A 351 -13.90 -4.09 18.37
CA ASP A 351 -15.05 -3.41 19.00
C ASP A 351 -16.23 -3.29 18.03
N MET A 352 -15.99 -3.34 16.71
CA MET A 352 -17.03 -3.37 15.69
C MET A 352 -18.01 -4.51 15.90
N LEU A 353 -17.56 -5.65 16.43
CA LEU A 353 -18.44 -6.79 16.69
C LEU A 353 -19.44 -6.57 17.83
N THR A 354 -19.27 -5.49 18.60
CA THR A 354 -20.12 -5.16 19.74
C THR A 354 -21.26 -4.19 19.40
N VAL A 355 -21.30 -3.65 18.17
CA VAL A 355 -22.35 -2.73 17.71
C VAL A 355 -23.33 -3.42 16.78
N SER A 356 -24.60 -3.03 16.84
CA SER A 356 -25.62 -3.52 15.91
C SER A 356 -25.20 -3.29 14.44
N PRO A 357 -25.27 -4.35 13.59
CA PRO A 357 -26.03 -5.59 13.79
C PRO A 357 -25.25 -6.79 14.35
N PHE A 358 -23.92 -6.69 14.51
CA PHE A 358 -23.04 -7.85 14.67
C PHE A 358 -23.35 -8.77 15.87
N PRO A 359 -23.75 -8.28 17.07
CA PRO A 359 -24.13 -9.16 18.18
C PRO A 359 -25.22 -10.19 17.82
N THR A 360 -26.13 -9.81 16.91
CA THR A 360 -27.21 -10.70 16.43
C THR A 360 -26.77 -11.71 15.37
N LEU A 361 -25.60 -11.50 14.76
CA LEU A 361 -25.04 -12.36 13.73
C LEU A 361 -24.07 -13.39 14.33
N LEU A 362 -23.39 -13.04 15.42
CA LEU A 362 -22.50 -13.95 16.16
C LEU A 362 -23.26 -15.07 16.87
N SER A 363 -24.47 -14.77 17.35
CA SER A 363 -25.30 -15.68 18.17
C SER A 363 -26.02 -16.77 17.38
N LYS A 364 -25.78 -16.88 16.07
CA LYS A 364 -26.48 -17.82 15.16
C LYS A 364 -25.55 -18.80 14.44
N SER A 365 -24.32 -19.01 14.93
CA SER A 365 -23.41 -20.04 14.41
C SER A 365 -23.75 -21.45 14.87
#